data_AF-A0AAV9AKS7-F1
#
_entry.id   AF-A0AAV9AKS7-F1
#
_cell.length_a   1.000
_cell.length_b   1.000
_cell.length_c   1.000
_cell.angle_alpha   90.00
_cell.angle_beta   90.00
_cell.angle_gamma   90.00
#
_symmetry.space_group_name_H-M   'P 1'
#
loop_
_entity.id
_entity.type
_entity.pdbx_description
1 polymer ?
#
loop_
_entity_poly.entity_id
_entity_poly.type
_entity_poly.pdbx_seq_one_letter_code
_entity_poly.pdbx_strand_id
1 'polypeptide(L)'
;MESTSTELLERRVLEAAKAAEERNDPPSAWAVEASRFARESGAGGVPNLEMGRALVAGLCFSNNTPSFWKYLEQALASRLLCPLHVLSLLTPRKKNV
;
A
#
# COMPACT_ATOMS: atom_id res chain seq x y z
N MET A 1 -11.74 1.46 -17.76
CA MET A 1 -11.21 2.75 -17.26
C MET A 1 -10.57 2.62 -15.86
N GLU A 2 -10.95 1.65 -15.01
CA GLU A 2 -10.35 1.42 -13.67
C GLU A 2 -8.90 0.91 -13.68
N SER A 3 -8.47 0.17 -14.71
CA SER A 3 -7.12 -0.43 -14.78
C SER A 3 -5.99 0.61 -14.68
N THR A 4 -6.19 1.80 -15.26
CA THR A 4 -5.19 2.87 -15.25
C THR A 4 -5.08 3.56 -13.89
N SER A 5 -6.17 3.64 -13.12
CA SER A 5 -6.17 4.29 -11.80
C SER A 5 -5.40 3.47 -10.76
N THR A 6 -5.57 2.14 -10.80
CA THR A 6 -4.89 1.23 -9.87
C THR A 6 -3.38 1.18 -10.13
N GLU A 7 -2.96 1.12 -11.39
CA GLU A 7 -1.54 1.15 -11.78
C GLU A 7 -0.88 2.49 -11.41
N LEU A 8 -1.60 3.61 -11.54
CA LEU A 8 -1.11 4.92 -11.10
C LEU A 8 -0.97 4.99 -9.58
N LEU A 9 -1.91 4.42 -8.82
CA LEU A 9 -1.82 4.31 -7.37
C LEU A 9 -0.61 3.46 -6.96
N GLU A 10 -0.45 2.28 -7.55
CA GLU A 10 0.71 1.41 -7.34
C GLU A 10 2.02 2.15 -7.58
N ARG A 11 2.15 2.81 -8.74
CA ARG A 11 3.37 3.55 -9.07
C ARG A 11 3.64 4.67 -8.07
N ARG A 12 2.63 5.45 -7.69
CA ARG A 12 2.81 6.56 -6.75
C ARG A 12 3.11 6.09 -5.33
N VAL A 13 2.55 4.95 -4.89
CA VAL A 13 2.90 4.32 -3.61
C VAL A 13 4.36 3.87 -3.59
N LEU A 14 4.84 3.30 -4.70
CA LEU A 14 6.24 2.89 -4.85
C LEU A 14 7.19 4.08 -4.91
N GLU A 15 6.85 5.14 -5.65
CA GLU A 15 7.62 6.38 -5.71
C GLU A 15 7.71 7.04 -4.32
N ALA A 16 6.60 7.10 -3.59
CA ALA A 16 6.57 7.64 -2.23
C ALA A 16 7.44 6.83 -1.26
N ALA A 17 7.37 5.50 -1.32
CA ALA A 17 8.20 4.63 -0.49
C ALA A 17 9.70 4.82 -0.76
N LYS A 18 10.10 4.92 -2.04
CA LYS A 18 11.49 5.17 -2.43
C LYS A 18 11.98 6.54 -1.97
N ALA A 19 11.20 7.59 -2.27
CA ALA A 19 11.57 8.96 -1.90
C ALA A 19 11.70 9.11 -0.38
N ALA A 20 10.88 8.41 0.38
CA ALA A 20 10.89 8.49 1.82
C ALA A 20 11.98 7.61 2.46
N GLU A 21 12.37 6.50 1.80
CA GLU A 21 13.59 5.75 2.13
C GLU A 21 14.85 6.59 1.91
N GLU A 22 14.96 7.30 0.78
CA GLU A 22 16.07 8.22 0.48
C GLU A 22 16.18 9.36 1.51
N ARG A 23 15.03 9.87 1.99
CA ARG A 23 14.97 10.93 3.01
C ARG A 23 15.21 10.45 4.44
N ASN A 24 15.30 9.13 4.68
CA ASN A 24 15.27 8.53 6.02
C ASN A 24 14.02 8.97 6.83
N ASP A 25 12.90 9.20 6.15
CA ASP A 25 11.65 9.58 6.81
C ASP A 25 11.11 8.41 7.64
N PRO A 26 10.52 8.67 8.81
CA PRO A 26 9.91 7.61 9.60
C PRO A 26 8.72 7.00 8.84
N PRO A 27 8.47 5.68 8.94
CA PRO A 27 7.33 5.01 8.29
C PRO A 27 5.96 5.63 8.61
N SER A 28 5.85 6.35 9.73
CA SER A 28 4.68 7.16 10.11
C SER A 28 4.36 8.29 9.14
N ALA A 29 5.39 8.95 8.59
CA ALA A 29 5.20 10.00 7.58
C ALA A 29 4.61 9.42 6.28
N TRP A 30 4.99 8.18 5.93
CA TRP A 30 4.57 7.54 4.69
C TRP A 30 3.08 7.19 4.73
N ALA A 31 2.58 6.73 5.89
CA ALA A 31 1.16 6.45 6.09
C ALA A 31 0.28 7.71 5.97
N VAL A 32 0.79 8.88 6.36
CA VAL A 32 0.10 10.17 6.20
C VAL A 32 0.00 10.56 4.73
N GLU A 33 1.10 10.44 3.98
CA GLU A 33 1.13 10.74 2.55
C GLU A 33 0.25 9.79 1.73
N ALA A 34 0.25 8.50 2.07
CA ALA A 34 -0.67 7.50 1.53
C ALA A 34 -2.15 7.81 1.80
N SER A 35 -2.46 8.25 3.03
CA SER A 35 -3.82 8.63 3.40
C SER A 35 -4.28 9.87 2.64
N ARG A 36 -3.38 10.84 2.46
CA ARG A 36 -3.63 12.03 1.64
C ARG A 36 -3.90 11.64 0.19
N PHE A 37 -3.06 10.78 -0.37
CA PHE A 37 -3.21 10.27 -1.72
C PHE A 37 -4.56 9.59 -1.95
N ALA A 38 -4.91 8.64 -1.08
CA ALA A 38 -6.16 7.88 -1.16
C ALA A 38 -7.39 8.81 -1.19
N ARG A 39 -7.33 9.92 -0.43
CA ARG A 39 -8.38 10.94 -0.40
C ARG A 39 -8.41 11.79 -1.67
N GLU A 40 -7.25 12.13 -2.24
CA GLU A 40 -7.12 12.96 -3.44
C GLU A 40 -7.46 12.20 -4.72
N SER A 41 -7.20 10.88 -4.78
CA SER A 41 -7.46 10.05 -5.97
C SER A 41 -8.93 9.65 -6.14
N GLY A 42 -9.81 10.04 -5.20
CA GLY A 42 -11.21 9.59 -5.17
C GLY A 42 -11.36 8.09 -4.89
N ALA A 43 -10.28 7.41 -4.51
CA ALA A 43 -10.22 5.98 -4.27
C ALA A 43 -10.87 5.62 -2.92
N GLY A 44 -12.19 5.77 -2.81
CA GLY A 44 -13.01 5.19 -1.74
C GLY A 44 -12.74 5.66 -0.31
N GLY A 45 -13.72 5.40 0.57
CA GLY A 45 -13.61 5.66 2.00
C GLY A 45 -12.56 4.79 2.69
N VAL A 46 -12.22 5.15 3.92
CA VAL A 46 -11.36 4.32 4.80
C VAL A 46 -12.21 3.19 5.39
N PRO A 47 -11.78 1.91 5.34
CA PRO A 47 -10.50 1.42 4.83
C PRO A 47 -10.44 1.24 3.30
N ASN A 48 -9.32 1.63 2.70
CA ASN A 48 -9.11 1.65 1.25
C ASN A 48 -8.59 0.30 0.73
N LEU A 49 -9.41 -0.38 -0.07
CA LEU A 49 -9.07 -1.69 -0.65
C LEU A 49 -8.00 -1.59 -1.75
N GLU A 50 -8.05 -0.57 -2.60
CA GLU A 50 -7.09 -0.39 -3.69
C GLU A 50 -5.68 -0.13 -3.16
N MET A 51 -5.57 0.68 -2.10
CA MET A 51 -4.32 0.91 -1.39
C MET A 51 -3.74 -0.38 -0.82
N GLY A 52 -4.60 -1.25 -0.28
CA GLY A 52 -4.19 -2.57 0.21
C GLY A 52 -3.61 -3.45 -0.90
N ARG A 53 -4.24 -3.46 -2.08
CA ARG A 53 -3.71 -4.16 -3.26
C ARG A 53 -2.37 -3.60 -3.69
N ALA A 54 -2.26 -2.28 -3.78
CA ALA A 54 -1.04 -1.61 -4.22
C ALA A 54 0.15 -1.88 -3.29
N LEU A 55 -0.07 -1.84 -1.97
CA LEU A 55 0.98 -2.14 -1.00
C LEU A 55 1.40 -3.60 -1.03
N VAL A 56 0.45 -4.53 -1.13
CA VAL A 56 0.78 -5.96 -1.20
C VAL A 56 1.48 -6.32 -2.51
N ALA A 57 1.06 -5.74 -3.64
CA ALA A 57 1.78 -5.86 -4.90
C ALA A 57 3.20 -5.27 -4.80
N GLY A 58 3.32 -4.13 -4.10
CA GLY A 58 4.57 -3.46 -3.83
C GLY A 58 5.52 -4.23 -2.91
N LEU A 59 5.06 -5.19 -2.11
CA LEU A 59 5.90 -6.07 -1.30
C LEU A 59 6.65 -7.14 -2.11
N CYS A 60 6.26 -7.37 -3.36
CA CYS A 60 6.89 -8.37 -4.20
C CYS A 60 8.31 -7.93 -4.64
N PHE A 61 9.18 -8.91 -4.87
CA PHE A 61 10.53 -8.72 -5.43
C PHE A 61 11.45 -7.80 -4.60
N SER A 62 11.95 -6.71 -5.18
CA SER A 62 13.01 -5.85 -4.65
C SER A 62 12.61 -5.03 -3.42
N ASN A 63 11.31 -4.90 -3.19
CA ASN A 63 10.75 -4.03 -2.16
C ASN A 63 10.35 -4.80 -0.91
N ASN A 64 10.67 -6.10 -0.83
CA ASN A 64 10.52 -6.90 0.38
C ASN A 64 11.58 -6.53 1.42
N THR A 65 11.56 -5.27 1.88
CA THR A 65 12.51 -4.71 2.83
C THR A 65 11.83 -4.49 4.19
N PRO A 66 12.59 -4.48 5.31
CA PRO A 66 12.03 -4.19 6.62
C PRO A 66 11.29 -2.84 6.68
N SER A 67 11.77 -1.84 5.93
CA SER A 67 11.16 -0.51 5.84
C SER A 67 9.77 -0.56 5.20
N PHE A 68 9.60 -1.35 4.13
CA PHE A 68 8.31 -1.49 3.46
C PHE A 68 7.28 -2.26 4.31
N TRP A 69 7.72 -3.24 5.10
CA TRP A 69 6.86 -3.90 6.09
C TRP A 69 6.40 -2.97 7.21
N LYS A 70 7.29 -2.12 7.73
CA LYS A 70 6.90 -1.09 8.73
C LYS A 70 5.89 -0.10 8.17
N TYR A 71 5.98 0.21 6.88
CA TYR A 71 5.01 1.05 6.21
C TYR A 71 3.63 0.37 6.11
N LEU A 72 3.57 -0.92 5.73
CA LEU A 72 2.33 -1.69 5.74
C LEU A 72 1.73 -1.78 7.15
N GLU A 73 2.56 -2.06 8.16
CA GLU A 73 2.16 -2.08 9.57
C GLU A 73 1.54 -0.74 9.99
N GLN A 74 2.16 0.36 9.62
CA GLN A 74 1.68 1.69 9.98
C GLN A 74 0.37 2.07 9.26
N ALA A 75 0.20 1.63 8.01
CA ALA A 75 -1.05 1.80 7.26
C ALA A 75 -2.20 0.96 7.87
N LEU A 76 -1.89 -0.20 8.44
CA LEU A 76 -2.84 -1.00 9.23
C LEU A 76 -3.16 -0.33 10.57
N ALA A 77 -2.15 0.17 11.28
CA ALA A 77 -2.30 0.85 12.57
C ALA A 77 -3.11 2.16 12.47
N SER A 78 -2.97 2.90 11.36
CA SER A 78 -3.74 4.11 11.07
C SER A 78 -5.17 3.83 10.59
N ARG A 79 -5.56 2.55 10.50
CA ARG A 79 -6.85 2.08 9.95
C ARG A 79 -7.06 2.43 8.48
N LEU A 80 -6.02 2.87 7.76
CA LEU A 80 -6.09 3.12 6.33
C LEU A 80 -6.44 1.84 5.56
N LEU A 81 -6.00 0.69 6.07
CA LEU A 81 -6.23 -0.63 5.49
C LEU A 81 -7.08 -1.51 6.41
N CYS A 82 -7.79 -2.46 5.80
CA CYS A 82 -8.45 -3.54 6.52
C CYS A 82 -7.47 -4.72 6.71
N PRO A 83 -7.15 -5.14 7.95
CA PRO A 83 -6.22 -6.25 8.19
C PRO A 83 -6.64 -7.56 7.52
N LEU A 84 -7.93 -7.90 7.57
CA LEU A 84 -8.46 -9.10 6.92
C LEU A 84 -8.29 -9.05 5.40
N HIS A 85 -8.44 -7.86 4.81
CA HIS A 85 -8.22 -7.68 3.37
C HIS A 85 -6.74 -7.87 3.02
N VAL A 86 -5.82 -7.25 3.76
CA VAL A 86 -4.37 -7.42 3.54
C VAL A 86 -3.95 -8.89 3.69
N LEU A 87 -4.43 -9.58 4.72
CA LEU A 87 -4.16 -11.01 4.90
C LEU A 87 -4.68 -11.84 3.72
N SER A 88 -5.89 -11.55 3.22
CA SER A 88 -6.43 -12.24 2.04
C SER A 88 -5.56 -12.07 0.79
N LEU A 89 -4.94 -10.89 0.62
CA LEU A 89 -4.05 -10.61 -0.50
C LEU A 89 -2.69 -11.33 -0.37
N LEU A 90 -2.21 -11.53 0.86
CA LEU A 90 -0.97 -12.26 1.15
C LEU A 90 -1.14 -13.78 1.13
N THR A 91 -2.37 -14.28 1.23
CA THR A 91 -2.62 -15.73 1.20
C THR A 91 -2.37 -16.32 -0.19
N PRO A 92 -1.66 -17.46 -0.31
CA PRO A 92 -1.50 -18.15 -1.58
C PRO A 92 -2.86 -18.53 -2.16
N ARG A 93 -3.16 -18.05 -3.37
CA ARG A 93 -4.35 -18.50 -4.10
C ARG A 93 -4.10 -19.91 -4.60
N LYS A 94 -4.67 -20.90 -3.92
CA LYS A 94 -4.78 -22.25 -4.50
C LYS A 94 -5.55 -22.13 -5.81
N LYS A 95 -4.90 -22.42 -6.93
CA LYS A 95 -5.61 -22.71 -8.17
C LYS A 95 -6.25 -24.08 -7.95
N ASN A 96 -7.58 -24.13 -7.92
CA ASN A 96 -8.29 -25.39 -7.95
C ASN A 96 -7.95 -26.02 -9.31
N VAL A 97 -7.08 -27.03 -9.28
CA VAL A 97 -6.78 -27.94 -10.39
C VAL A 97 -7.85 -29.01 -10.41
#